data_AF-A0A3A8S5Z4-F1
#
_entry.id   AF-A0A3A8S5Z4-F1
#
_cell.length_a   1.000
_cell.length_b   1.000
_cell.length_c   1.000
_cell.angle_alpha   90.00
_cell.angle_beta   90.00
_cell.angle_gamma   90.00
#
_symmetry.space_group_name_H-M   'P 1'
#
loop_
_entity.id
_entity.type
_entity.pdbx_description
1 polymer ?
#
loop_
_entity_poly.entity_id
_entity_poly.type
_entity_poly.pdbx_seq_one_letter_code
_entity_poly.pdbx_strand_id
1 'polypeptide(L)'
;QEGFDGAELYELVLRASESTTPAAHVPTVLYHRRETSRSVHFVNAAAHVALTQHLKRCEEDAEVLLAPSGLLRVRPKVKGNPRVSIIVPFKDKPELLEQLWRTFSTRTRWENWQLILVSNNSVDPRT
;
A
#
# COMPACT_ATOMS: atom_id res chain seq x y z
N GLN A 1 7.73 12.61 24.16
CA GLN A 1 6.33 12.79 23.74
C GLN A 1 5.54 11.66 24.38
N GLU A 2 4.44 11.98 25.05
CA GLU A 2 3.53 10.98 25.62
C GLU A 2 2.79 10.24 24.48
N GLY A 3 2.48 8.95 24.67
CA GLY A 3 1.64 8.17 23.73
C GLY A 3 2.35 7.13 22.86
N PHE A 4 3.66 6.89 23.05
CA PHE A 4 4.41 5.87 22.31
C PHE A 4 4.84 4.67 23.15
N ASP A 5 4.30 4.52 24.35
CA ASP A 5 4.69 3.46 25.27
C ASP A 5 4.46 2.08 24.64
N GLY A 6 5.55 1.32 24.44
CA GLY A 6 5.55 0.04 23.74
C GLY A 6 5.75 0.12 22.22
N ALA A 7 6.00 1.30 21.65
CA ALA A 7 6.33 1.51 20.23
C ALA A 7 7.49 2.52 20.03
N GLU A 8 8.31 2.75 21.05
CA GLU A 8 9.32 3.80 21.09
C GLU A 8 10.39 3.60 20.01
N LEU A 9 10.86 2.36 19.82
CA LEU A 9 11.83 2.03 18.76
C LEU A 9 11.25 2.23 17.37
N TYR A 10 9.96 1.92 17.18
CA TYR A 10 9.29 2.08 15.89
C TYR A 10 9.17 3.57 15.54
N GLU A 11 8.77 4.39 16.52
CA GLU A 11 8.69 5.84 16.37
C GLU A 11 10.06 6.47 16.04
N LEU A 12 11.12 6.04 16.73
CA LEU A 12 12.48 6.50 16.48
C LEU A 12 12.95 6.17 15.06
N VAL A 13 12.71 4.95 14.59
CA VAL A 13 13.08 4.51 13.23
C VAL A 13 12.32 5.31 12.18
N LEU A 14 11.01 5.56 12.40
CA LEU A 14 10.21 6.40 11.51
C LEU A 14 10.79 7.82 11.42
N ARG A 15 11.13 8.45 12.55
CA ARG A 15 11.81 9.77 12.54
C ARG A 15 13.15 9.76 11.81
N ALA A 16 13.98 8.74 12.04
CA ALA A 16 15.27 8.64 11.35
C ALA A 16 15.08 8.55 9.82
N SER A 17 14.06 7.80 9.37
CA SER A 17 13.74 7.66 7.95
C SER A 17 13.28 8.97 7.28
N GLU A 18 12.73 9.92 8.04
CA GLU A 18 12.30 11.24 7.53
C GLU A 18 13.48 12.09 7.01
N SER A 19 14.70 11.89 7.53
CA SER A 19 15.88 12.68 7.17
C SER A 19 16.95 11.90 6.40
N THR A 20 16.87 10.56 6.37
CA THR A 20 17.91 9.72 5.79
C THR A 20 17.35 8.55 4.98
N THR A 21 17.69 8.52 3.70
CA THR A 21 17.59 7.34 2.83
C THR A 21 18.78 7.32 1.87
N PRO A 22 19.33 6.14 1.52
CA PRO A 22 18.91 4.78 1.91
C PRO A 22 19.49 4.30 3.26
N ALA A 23 18.77 3.38 3.92
CA ALA A 23 19.23 2.67 5.12
C ALA A 23 19.68 1.24 4.77
N ALA A 24 20.65 0.69 5.51
CA ALA A 24 21.17 -0.67 5.29
C ALA A 24 21.41 -1.39 6.62
N HIS A 25 21.38 -2.73 6.57
CA HIS A 25 21.70 -3.56 7.72
C HIS A 25 23.20 -3.57 7.98
N VAL A 26 23.60 -3.33 9.24
CA VAL A 26 24.98 -3.49 9.70
C VAL A 26 25.08 -4.82 10.44
N PRO A 27 25.88 -5.80 9.98
CA PRO A 27 25.98 -7.13 10.59
C PRO A 27 26.85 -7.13 11.86
N THR A 28 26.67 -6.16 12.74
CA THR A 28 27.40 -6.03 14.00
C THR A 28 26.43 -5.58 15.09
N VAL A 29 26.59 -6.11 16.31
CA VAL A 29 25.72 -5.72 17.42
C VAL A 29 26.08 -4.32 17.89
N LEU A 30 25.26 -3.33 17.53
CA LEU A 30 25.46 -1.93 17.92
C LEU A 30 24.80 -1.58 19.27
N TYR A 31 23.85 -2.41 19.73
CA TYR A 31 23.04 -2.10 20.91
C TYR A 31 22.58 -3.37 21.63
N HIS A 32 22.63 -3.35 22.97
CA HIS A 32 22.06 -4.37 23.85
C HIS A 32 20.99 -3.74 24.74
N ARG A 33 19.81 -4.36 24.81
CA ARG A 33 18.73 -3.96 25.72
C ARG A 33 18.48 -5.08 26.72
N ARG A 34 18.33 -4.72 28.00
CA ARG A 34 17.82 -5.66 29.01
C ARG A 34 16.34 -5.87 28.75
N GLU A 35 15.94 -7.10 28.44
CA GLU A 35 14.55 -7.44 28.17
C GLU A 35 13.76 -7.40 29.49
N THR A 36 12.94 -6.37 29.66
CA THR A 36 11.83 -6.37 30.61
C THR A 36 10.63 -6.95 29.87
N SER A 37 9.89 -7.86 30.49
CA SER A 37 8.82 -8.75 29.98
C SER A 37 7.68 -8.17 29.11
N ARG A 38 7.80 -6.95 28.58
CA ARG A 38 6.98 -6.47 27.48
C ARG A 38 7.33 -7.28 26.23
N SER A 39 6.45 -8.23 25.91
CA SER A 39 6.34 -8.77 24.56
C SER A 39 6.40 -7.60 23.57
N VAL A 40 7.36 -7.67 22.63
CA VAL A 40 7.49 -6.68 21.56
C VAL A 40 6.32 -6.92 20.60
N HIS A 41 5.12 -6.49 20.99
CA HIS A 41 3.99 -6.40 20.07
C HIS A 41 4.31 -5.27 19.11
N PHE A 42 4.91 -5.62 17.98
CA PHE A 42 5.26 -4.67 16.91
C PHE A 42 4.07 -3.87 16.42
N VAL A 43 2.85 -4.37 16.62
CA VAL A 43 1.61 -3.68 16.33
C VAL A 43 0.75 -3.59 17.58
N ASN A 44 0.61 -2.36 18.07
CA ASN A 44 -0.25 -1.98 19.19
C ASN A 44 -0.82 -0.58 18.90
N ALA A 45 -1.66 -0.05 19.81
CA ALA A 45 -2.24 1.28 19.66
C ALA A 45 -1.16 2.38 19.53
N ALA A 46 -0.06 2.28 20.29
CA ALA A 46 1.05 3.22 20.22
C ALA A 46 1.76 3.20 18.86
N ALA A 47 1.91 2.03 18.23
CA ALA A 47 2.51 1.89 16.91
C ALA A 47 1.61 2.50 15.81
N HIS A 48 0.28 2.37 15.94
CA HIS A 48 -0.67 3.03 15.04
C HIS A 48 -0.57 4.55 15.16
N VAL A 49 -0.50 5.08 16.39
CA VAL A 49 -0.29 6.51 16.64
C VAL A 49 1.05 6.99 16.07
N ALA A 50 2.14 6.26 16.31
CA ALA A 50 3.46 6.58 15.78
C ALA A 50 3.47 6.69 14.25
N LEU A 51 2.89 5.71 13.55
CA LEU A 51 2.80 5.70 12.10
C LEU A 51 1.89 6.81 11.58
N THR A 52 0.75 7.05 12.22
CA THR A 52 -0.18 8.13 11.84
C THR A 52 0.49 9.50 11.96
N GLN A 53 1.22 9.74 13.05
CA GLN A 53 1.96 10.99 13.23
C GLN A 53 3.12 11.15 12.27
N HIS A 54 3.82 10.05 11.93
CA HIS A 54 4.86 10.06 10.89
C HIS A 54 4.30 10.48 9.53
N LEU A 55 3.17 9.89 9.09
CA LEU A 55 2.52 10.28 7.85
C LEU A 55 2.15 11.77 7.84
N LYS A 56 1.63 12.27 8.97
CA LYS A 56 1.34 13.70 9.13
C LYS A 56 2.58 14.59 8.99
N ARG A 57 3.72 14.19 9.55
CA ARG A 57 5.00 14.92 9.43
C ARG A 57 5.55 14.91 8.01
N CYS A 58 5.34 13.82 7.28
CA CYS A 58 5.74 13.69 5.88
C CYS A 58 4.75 14.31 4.88
N GLU A 59 3.65 14.92 5.37
CA GLU A 59 2.57 15.46 4.55
C GLU A 59 1.92 14.41 3.61
N GLU A 60 1.96 13.14 4.02
CA GLU A 60 1.39 12.02 3.28
C GLU A 60 -0.09 11.83 3.64
N ASP A 61 -0.97 12.00 2.66
CA ASP A 61 -2.41 11.79 2.84
C ASP A 61 -2.74 10.30 2.70
N ALA A 62 -2.63 9.59 3.81
CA ALA A 62 -2.87 8.15 3.87
C ALA A 62 -3.58 7.74 5.16
N GLU A 63 -4.23 6.58 5.12
CA GLU A 63 -4.89 5.95 6.25
C GLU A 63 -4.05 4.78 6.79
N VAL A 64 -3.98 4.63 8.11
CA VAL A 64 -3.31 3.50 8.77
C VAL A 64 -4.36 2.46 9.17
N LEU A 65 -4.19 1.24 8.66
CA LEU A 65 -5.10 0.11 8.85
C LEU A 65 -4.39 -1.06 9.52
N LEU A 66 -5.15 -1.93 10.20
CA LEU A 66 -4.66 -3.25 10.58
C LEU A 66 -4.91 -4.24 9.43
N ALA A 67 -3.83 -4.82 8.91
CA ALA A 67 -3.93 -5.88 7.90
C ALA A 67 -4.31 -7.23 8.53
N PRO A 68 -4.90 -8.16 7.76
CA PRO A 68 -5.17 -9.52 8.25
C PRO A 68 -3.94 -10.28 8.76
N SER A 69 -2.74 -9.89 8.33
CA SER A 69 -1.47 -10.42 8.81
C SER A 69 -1.10 -9.97 10.23
N GLY A 70 -1.88 -9.08 10.84
CA GLY A 70 -1.57 -8.45 12.12
C GLY A 70 -0.58 -7.27 12.01
N LEU A 71 -0.15 -6.90 10.80
CA LEU A 71 0.73 -5.76 10.55
C LEU A 71 -0.05 -4.46 10.29
N LEU A 72 0.58 -3.31 10.54
CA LEU A 72 0.04 -2.02 10.08
C LEU A 72 0.21 -1.87 8.57
N ARG A 73 -0.83 -1.41 7.89
CA ARG A 73 -0.85 -1.11 6.45
C ARG A 73 -1.15 0.36 6.24
N VAL A 74 -0.30 1.05 5.49
CA VAL A 74 -0.57 2.40 4.98
C VAL A 74 -1.37 2.28 3.69
N ARG A 75 -2.51 2.95 3.61
CA ARG A 75 -3.34 3.09 2.41
C ARG A 75 -3.35 4.55 1.97
N PRO A 76 -2.53 4.93 0.96
CA PRO A 76 -2.57 6.27 0.39
C PRO A 76 -3.97 6.61 -0.13
N LYS A 77 -4.42 7.84 0.08
CA LYS A 77 -5.67 8.33 -0.49
C LYS A 77 -5.45 8.72 -1.95
N VAL A 78 -6.38 8.33 -2.80
CA VAL A 78 -6.40 8.77 -4.19
C VAL A 78 -6.85 10.22 -4.22
N LYS A 79 -6.00 11.12 -4.71
CA LYS A 79 -6.31 12.55 -4.82
C LYS A 79 -7.00 12.84 -6.16
N GLY A 80 -8.15 13.53 -6.12
CA GLY A 80 -8.89 13.93 -7.31
C GLY A 80 -9.49 12.73 -8.07
N ASN A 81 -9.50 12.82 -9.40
CA ASN A 81 -10.04 11.79 -10.29
C ASN A 81 -8.99 11.38 -11.34
N PRO A 82 -7.84 10.78 -10.96
CA PRO A 82 -6.81 10.36 -11.90
C PRO A 82 -7.35 9.34 -12.90
N ARG A 83 -6.79 9.36 -14.12
CA ARG A 83 -7.12 8.39 -15.14
C ARG A 83 -6.53 7.03 -14.80
N VAL A 84 -7.39 6.03 -14.64
CA VAL A 84 -6.98 4.63 -14.47
C VAL A 84 -6.91 3.95 -15.85
N SER A 85 -5.75 3.40 -16.21
CA SER A 85 -5.60 2.63 -17.45
C SER A 85 -5.61 1.14 -17.14
N ILE A 86 -6.60 0.43 -17.69
CA ILE A 86 -6.70 -1.03 -17.58
C ILE A 86 -6.22 -1.61 -18.90
N ILE A 87 -5.12 -2.35 -18.87
CA ILE A 87 -4.52 -2.95 -20.06
C ILE A 87 -4.87 -4.44 -20.06
N VAL A 88 -5.53 -4.90 -21.12
CA VAL A 88 -5.97 -6.29 -21.26
C VAL A 88 -5.43 -6.87 -22.55
N PRO A 89 -4.43 -7.76 -22.48
CA PRO A 89 -4.06 -8.56 -23.63
C PRO A 89 -5.14 -9.61 -23.92
N PHE A 90 -5.47 -9.82 -25.20
CA PHE A 90 -6.46 -10.81 -25.61
C PHE A 90 -6.02 -11.56 -26.89
N LYS A 91 -6.63 -12.73 -27.12
CA LYS A 91 -6.48 -13.50 -28.36
C LYS A 91 -7.70 -14.38 -28.60
N ASP A 92 -8.33 -14.27 -29.77
CA ASP A 92 -9.34 -15.22 -30.31
C ASP A 92 -10.43 -15.68 -29.32
N LYS A 93 -10.93 -14.75 -28.49
CA LYS A 93 -11.97 -15.01 -27.46
C LYS A 93 -12.96 -13.85 -27.39
N PRO A 94 -13.82 -13.66 -28.41
CA PRO A 94 -14.75 -12.54 -28.47
C PRO A 94 -15.76 -12.58 -27.31
N GLU A 95 -16.11 -13.78 -26.83
CA GLU A 95 -17.04 -13.95 -25.71
C GLU A 95 -16.47 -13.38 -24.39
N LEU A 96 -15.15 -13.47 -24.20
CA LEU A 96 -14.48 -12.89 -23.04
C LEU A 96 -14.36 -11.37 -23.14
N LEU A 97 -14.15 -10.82 -24.34
CA LEU A 97 -14.16 -9.38 -24.57
C LEU A 97 -15.53 -8.77 -24.26
N GLU A 98 -16.60 -9.42 -24.70
CA GLU A 98 -17.96 -8.99 -24.41
C GLU A 98 -18.26 -9.04 -22.91
N GLN A 99 -17.93 -10.15 -22.26
CA GLN A 99 -18.09 -10.28 -20.80
C GLN A 99 -17.28 -9.22 -20.05
N LEU A 100 -16.06 -8.95 -20.50
CA LEU A 100 -15.18 -7.96 -19.91
C LEU A 100 -15.80 -6.56 -20.02
N TRP A 101 -16.22 -6.16 -21.22
CA TRP A 101 -16.89 -4.87 -21.44
C TRP A 101 -18.16 -4.73 -20.60
N ARG A 102 -19.02 -5.75 -20.58
CA ARG A 102 -20.24 -5.75 -19.76
C ARG A 102 -19.93 -5.60 -18.27
N THR A 103 -18.87 -6.26 -17.79
CA THR A 103 -18.47 -6.19 -16.38
C THR A 103 -17.96 -4.80 -16.02
N PHE A 104 -17.06 -4.23 -16.84
CA PHE A 104 -16.53 -2.90 -16.55
C PHE A 104 -17.60 -1.81 -16.70
N SER A 105 -18.46 -1.85 -17.71
CA SER A 105 -19.51 -0.85 -17.91
C SER A 105 -20.58 -0.86 -16.81
N THR A 106 -20.81 -1.99 -16.14
CA THR A 106 -21.86 -2.10 -15.10
C THR A 106 -21.34 -2.03 -13.68
N ARG A 107 -20.09 -2.44 -13.42
CA ARG A 107 -19.53 -2.55 -12.06
C ARG A 107 -18.50 -1.49 -11.70
N THR A 108 -17.91 -0.82 -12.69
CA THR A 108 -16.89 0.19 -12.43
C THR A 108 -17.54 1.46 -11.92
N ARG A 109 -17.18 1.86 -10.70
CA ARG A 109 -17.68 3.09 -10.06
C ARG A 109 -16.75 4.29 -10.29
N TRP A 110 -15.50 4.02 -10.67
CA TRP A 110 -14.55 5.06 -11.02
C TRP A 110 -14.89 5.62 -12.38
N GLU A 111 -14.94 6.94 -12.54
CA GLU A 111 -15.39 7.57 -13.79
C GLU A 111 -14.25 7.78 -14.79
N ASN A 112 -13.09 8.25 -14.32
CA ASN A 112 -11.95 8.52 -15.20
C ASN A 112 -11.12 7.25 -15.39
N TRP A 113 -11.57 6.36 -16.25
CA TRP A 113 -10.83 5.15 -16.62
C TRP A 113 -10.84 4.93 -18.12
N GLN A 114 -9.88 4.15 -18.60
CA GLN A 114 -9.80 3.69 -19.97
C GLN A 114 -9.45 2.21 -20.01
N LEU A 115 -9.97 1.53 -21.02
CA LEU A 115 -9.65 0.14 -21.34
C LEU A 115 -8.80 0.12 -22.60
N ILE A 116 -7.58 -0.42 -22.49
CA ILE A 116 -6.66 -0.61 -23.61
C ILE A 116 -6.61 -2.10 -23.90
N LEU A 117 -7.22 -2.49 -25.02
CA LEU A 117 -7.20 -3.86 -25.50
C LEU A 117 -5.96 -4.06 -26.39
N VAL A 118 -5.14 -5.06 -26.06
CA VAL A 118 -3.93 -5.38 -26.80
C VAL A 118 -4.11 -6.73 -27.48
N SER A 119 -4.30 -6.72 -28.80
CA SER A 119 -4.42 -7.95 -29.59
C SER A 119 -3.08 -8.69 -29.61
N ASN A 120 -3.09 -9.95 -29.17
CA ASN A 120 -1.95 -10.86 -29.24
C ASN A 120 -2.06 -11.75 -30.49
N ASN A 121 -2.02 -11.11 -31.66
CA ASN A 121 -2.15 -11.75 -32.97
C ASN A 121 -3.44 -12.59 -33.09
N SER A 122 -4.60 -11.99 -32.77
CA SER A 122 -5.89 -12.62 -33.07
C SER A 122 -6.03 -12.85 -34.57
N VAL A 123 -6.58 -14.01 -34.93
CA VAL A 123 -6.96 -14.41 -36.29
C VAL A 123 -8.47 -14.52 -36.44
N ASP A 124 -9.22 -14.57 -35.34
CA ASP A 124 -10.67 -14.56 -35.33
C ASP A 124 -11.20 -13.15 -35.66
N PRO A 125 -11.93 -12.95 -36.78
CA PRO A 125 -12.43 -11.64 -37.17
C PRO A 125 -13.55 -11.10 -36.25
N ARG A 126 -14.06 -11.92 -35.32
CA ARG A 126 -15.09 -11.51 -34.34
C ARG A 126 -14.50 -10.76 -33.14
N THR A 127 -13.18 -10.80 -32.95
CA THR A 127 -12.47 -10.04 -31.91
C THR A 127 -11.88 -8.76 -32.45
#